data_AF-A0A6V7I3I3-F1
#
_entry.id   AF-A0A6V7I3I3-F1
#
_cell.length_a   1.000
_cell.length_b   1.000
_cell.length_c   1.000
_cell.angle_alpha   90.00
_cell.angle_beta   90.00
_cell.angle_gamma   90.00
#
_symmetry.space_group_name_H-M   'P 1'
#
loop_
_entity.id
_entity.type
_entity.pdbx_description
1 polymer ?
#
loop_
_entity_poly.entity_id
_entity_poly.type
_entity_poly.pdbx_seq_one_letter_code
_entity_poly.pdbx_strand_id
1 'polypeptide(L)'
;RGVLVLIKSTTLLSQIQVYTFSVLGGVLLLALLTLVPRENGSLPIRAKYPFNTTAGIKHTAAFAIQGTALATAIVAIVFMDALVLCFCLFIIPQLQLLDLNYQHCQLNWPRATFCSSIKDVKNPERSINCFIPFDPAEAYDPNDSFEKRFKICIKHHYRLGKIVDDINLVFGSSMFYQLFASSSMICLTGFQVAL
;
A
#
# COMPACT_ATOMS: atom_id res chain seq x y z
N ARG A 1 -21.41 9.61 8.82
CA ARG A 1 -20.32 10.43 9.38
C ARG A 1 -19.07 9.62 9.75
N GLY A 2 -19.21 8.52 10.50
CA GLY A 2 -18.08 7.62 10.79
C GLY A 2 -17.38 7.07 9.53
N VAL A 3 -18.13 6.78 8.46
CA VAL A 3 -17.55 6.38 7.15
C VAL A 3 -16.62 7.43 6.57
N LEU A 4 -16.97 8.71 6.66
CA LEU A 4 -16.13 9.80 6.13
C LEU A 4 -14.87 10.00 6.97
N VAL A 5 -14.97 9.83 8.30
CA VAL A 5 -13.80 9.82 9.19
C VAL A 5 -12.90 8.64 8.86
N LEU A 6 -13.48 7.47 8.60
CA LEU A 6 -12.75 6.27 8.23
C LEU A 6 -12.00 6.46 6.89
N ILE A 7 -12.70 6.90 5.84
CA ILE A 7 -12.09 7.20 4.54
C ILE A 7 -10.98 8.24 4.69
N LYS A 8 -11.24 9.34 5.41
CA LYS A 8 -10.24 10.41 5.61
C LYS A 8 -9.01 9.89 6.35
N SER A 9 -9.20 9.07 7.38
CA SER A 9 -8.09 8.45 8.13
C SER A 9 -7.25 7.55 7.22
N THR A 10 -7.89 6.72 6.40
CA THR A 10 -7.20 5.83 5.47
C THR A 10 -6.46 6.59 4.37
N THR A 11 -7.05 7.66 3.83
CA THR A 11 -6.38 8.51 2.84
C THR A 11 -5.15 9.19 3.43
N LEU A 12 -5.23 9.70 4.66
CA LEU A 12 -4.08 10.29 5.34
C LEU A 12 -2.97 9.25 5.56
N LEU A 13 -3.33 8.03 5.98
CA LEU A 13 -2.37 6.95 6.16
C LEU A 13 -1.69 6.57 4.83
N SER A 14 -2.45 6.47 3.74
CA SER A 14 -1.91 6.22 2.40
C SER A 14 -0.94 7.31 1.96
N GLN A 15 -1.27 8.59 2.16
CA GLN A 15 -0.39 9.70 1.85
C GLN A 15 0.92 9.62 2.65
N ILE A 16 0.83 9.42 3.97
CA ILE A 16 1.99 9.27 4.84
C ILE A 16 2.89 8.14 4.34
N GLN A 17 2.31 6.97 4.04
CA GLN A 17 3.07 5.83 3.54
C GLN A 17 3.79 6.14 2.22
N VAL A 18 3.10 6.72 1.23
CA VAL A 18 3.73 7.07 -0.06
C VAL A 18 4.89 8.04 0.14
N TYR A 19 4.73 9.06 1.01
CA TYR A 19 5.82 9.98 1.34
C TYR A 19 6.97 9.27 2.05
N THR A 20 6.68 8.44 3.04
CA THR A 20 7.70 7.69 3.78
C THR A 20 8.51 6.77 2.87
N PHE A 21 7.87 5.97 2.00
CA PHE A 21 8.59 5.09 1.07
C PHE A 21 9.37 5.88 0.02
N SER A 22 8.83 6.99 -0.48
CA SER A 22 9.52 7.84 -1.45
C SER A 22 10.78 8.48 -0.85
N VAL A 23 10.69 9.00 0.38
CA VAL A 23 11.83 9.57 1.10
C VAL A 23 12.86 8.48 1.41
N LEU A 24 12.43 7.33 1.91
CA LEU A 24 13.32 6.21 2.21
C LEU A 24 14.05 5.71 0.95
N GLY A 25 13.35 5.56 -0.17
CA GLY A 25 13.93 5.19 -1.46
C GLY A 25 14.94 6.22 -1.96
N GLY A 26 14.64 7.52 -1.83
CA GLY A 26 15.55 8.61 -2.18
C GLY A 26 16.82 8.63 -1.31
N VAL A 27 16.66 8.47 0.01
CA VAL A 27 17.79 8.36 0.95
C VAL A 27 18.64 7.14 0.63
N LEU A 28 18.03 5.99 0.33
CA LEU A 28 18.75 4.77 -0.06
C LEU A 28 19.54 4.97 -1.35
N LEU A 29 18.96 5.60 -2.38
CA LEU A 29 19.65 5.91 -3.64
C LEU A 29 20.87 6.80 -3.39
N LEU A 30 20.71 7.87 -2.60
CA LEU A 30 21.82 8.77 -2.26
C LEU A 30 22.90 8.04 -1.45
N ALA A 31 22.52 7.23 -0.47
CA ALA A 31 23.44 6.44 0.33
C ALA A 31 24.28 5.49 -0.53
N LEU A 32 23.65 4.75 -1.45
CA LEU A 32 24.34 3.81 -2.33
C LEU A 32 25.28 4.50 -3.34
N LEU A 33 24.96 5.71 -3.78
CA LEU A 33 25.82 6.46 -4.71
C LEU A 33 26.97 7.20 -4.02
N THR A 34 26.82 7.59 -2.76
CA THR A 34 27.77 8.49 -2.06
C THR A 34 28.53 7.85 -0.91
N LEU A 35 27.90 6.97 -0.13
CA LEU A 35 28.48 6.38 1.08
C LEU A 35 29.23 5.07 0.83
N VAL A 36 29.05 4.45 -0.34
CA VAL A 36 29.79 3.22 -0.67
C VAL A 36 31.28 3.58 -0.85
N PRO A 37 32.19 3.00 -0.06
CA PRO A 37 33.60 3.37 -0.08
C PRO A 37 34.20 3.11 -1.47
N ARG A 38 34.68 4.18 -2.09
CA ARG A 38 35.37 4.14 -3.38
C ARG A 38 36.88 4.06 -3.15
N GLU A 39 37.49 3.05 -3.75
CA GLU A 39 38.92 3.13 -4.08
C GLU A 39 39.10 4.27 -5.10
N ASN A 40 40.24 4.99 -5.07
CA ASN A 40 40.49 6.14 -5.93
C ASN A 40 40.24 5.80 -7.42
N GLY A 41 39.26 6.45 -8.04
CA GLY A 41 38.88 6.23 -9.45
C GLY A 41 37.98 5.02 -9.72
N SER A 42 37.47 4.34 -8.69
CA SER A 42 36.51 3.23 -8.82
C SER A 42 35.05 3.71 -8.82
N LEU A 43 34.14 2.88 -9.34
CA LEU A 43 32.69 3.14 -9.35
C LEU A 43 32.04 2.65 -8.04
N PRO A 44 30.88 3.21 -7.61
CA PRO A 44 30.24 2.83 -6.34
C PRO A 44 29.86 1.36 -6.31
N ILE A 45 29.34 0.84 -7.42
CA ILE A 45 29.03 -0.59 -7.55
C ILE A 45 30.18 -1.25 -8.30
N ARG A 46 30.80 -2.27 -7.67
CA ARG A 46 31.85 -3.08 -8.30
C ARG A 46 31.24 -3.92 -9.42
N ALA A 47 31.52 -3.54 -10.67
CA ALA A 47 31.09 -4.25 -11.87
C ALA A 47 32.24 -4.28 -12.89
N LYS A 48 32.31 -5.34 -13.71
CA LYS A 48 33.29 -5.44 -14.80
C LYS A 48 32.71 -4.86 -16.07
N TYR A 49 33.37 -3.84 -16.62
CA TYR A 49 33.03 -3.23 -17.89
C TYR A 49 34.04 -3.64 -18.98
N PRO A 50 33.62 -3.78 -20.25
CA PRO A 50 34.52 -4.11 -21.35
C PRO A 50 35.46 -2.96 -21.76
N PHE A 51 35.44 -1.85 -21.03
CA PHE A 51 36.26 -0.67 -21.26
C PHE A 51 36.85 -0.18 -19.94
N ASN A 52 37.99 0.53 -20.01
CA ASN A 52 38.64 1.05 -18.82
C ASN A 52 37.79 2.16 -18.18
N THR A 53 37.38 1.94 -16.93
CA THR A 53 36.52 2.83 -16.16
C THR A 53 37.28 3.72 -15.19
N THR A 54 38.61 3.72 -15.13
CA THR A 54 39.35 4.48 -14.10
C THR A 54 39.41 6.00 -14.31
N ALA A 55 39.24 6.51 -15.55
CA ALA A 55 39.27 7.95 -15.83
C ALA A 55 38.53 8.34 -17.12
N GLY A 56 38.16 9.63 -17.23
CA GLY A 56 37.64 10.25 -18.44
C GLY A 56 36.14 10.02 -18.70
N ILE A 57 35.70 10.29 -19.94
CA ILE A 57 34.29 10.24 -20.38
C ILE A 57 33.66 8.85 -20.12
N LYS A 58 34.46 7.79 -20.27
CA LYS A 58 34.01 6.39 -20.06
C LYS A 58 33.67 6.10 -18.60
N HIS A 59 34.40 6.67 -17.64
CA HIS A 59 34.05 6.58 -16.22
C HIS A 59 32.70 7.25 -15.95
N THR A 60 32.50 8.46 -16.48
CA THR A 60 31.23 9.20 -16.32
C THR A 60 30.04 8.44 -16.93
N ALA A 61 30.21 7.85 -18.12
CA ALA A 61 29.19 7.02 -18.74
C ALA A 61 28.84 5.79 -17.89
N ALA A 62 29.85 5.07 -17.37
CA ALA A 62 29.61 3.92 -16.50
C ALA A 62 28.90 4.31 -15.20
N PHE A 63 29.28 5.43 -14.59
CA PHE A 63 28.60 5.97 -13.40
C PHE A 63 27.13 6.31 -13.69
N ALA A 64 26.83 6.93 -14.84
CA ALA A 64 25.46 7.23 -15.24
C ALA A 64 24.62 5.96 -15.46
N ILE A 65 25.22 4.92 -16.06
CA ILE A 65 24.55 3.61 -16.24
C ILE A 65 24.23 2.98 -14.88
N GLN A 66 25.17 3.01 -13.92
CA GLN A 66 24.91 2.48 -12.57
C GLN A 66 23.82 3.27 -11.85
N GLY A 67 23.89 4.60 -11.91
CA GLY A 67 22.90 5.47 -11.26
C GLY A 67 21.49 5.29 -11.82
N THR A 68 21.36 5.18 -13.15
CA THR A 68 20.07 4.92 -13.80
C THR A 68 19.53 3.53 -13.47
N ALA A 69 20.37 2.49 -13.56
CA ALA A 69 19.98 1.13 -13.19
C ALA A 69 19.50 1.07 -11.73
N LEU A 70 20.25 1.66 -10.81
CA LEU A 70 19.90 1.69 -9.39
C LEU A 70 18.61 2.48 -9.13
N ALA A 71 18.45 3.64 -9.76
CA ALA A 71 17.23 4.44 -9.64
C ALA A 71 16.00 3.66 -10.15
N THR A 72 16.11 3.00 -11.32
CA THR A 72 15.01 2.19 -11.85
C THR A 72 14.64 1.03 -10.93
N ALA A 73 15.63 0.35 -10.34
CA ALA A 73 15.39 -0.73 -9.39
C ALA A 73 14.68 -0.25 -8.13
N ILE A 74 15.14 0.85 -7.52
CA ILE A 74 14.54 1.41 -6.30
C ILE A 74 13.11 1.89 -6.58
N VAL A 75 12.88 2.59 -7.70
CA VAL A 75 11.54 3.05 -8.08
C VAL A 75 10.60 1.87 -8.29
N ALA A 76 11.05 0.80 -8.95
CA ALA A 76 10.23 -0.39 -9.16
C ALA A 76 9.83 -1.07 -7.85
N ILE A 77 10.77 -1.21 -6.89
CA ILE A 77 10.50 -1.79 -5.57
C ILE A 77 9.51 -0.92 -4.80
N VAL A 78 9.78 0.39 -4.67
CA VAL A 78 8.92 1.33 -3.95
C VAL A 78 7.51 1.37 -4.56
N PHE A 79 7.41 1.36 -5.89
CA PHE A 79 6.12 1.34 -6.59
C PHE A 79 5.33 0.07 -6.30
N MET A 80 5.98 -1.09 -6.35
CA MET A 80 5.32 -2.38 -6.09
C MET A 80 4.83 -2.47 -4.64
N ASP A 81 5.66 -2.10 -3.66
CA ASP A 81 5.28 -2.05 -2.25
C ASP A 81 4.11 -1.09 -2.01
N ALA A 82 4.16 0.10 -2.61
CA ALA A 82 3.11 1.09 -2.51
C ALA A 82 1.79 0.59 -3.10
N LEU A 83 1.82 -0.12 -4.24
CA LEU A 83 0.62 -0.68 -4.86
C LEU A 83 -0.06 -1.71 -3.95
N VAL A 84 0.70 -2.67 -3.41
CA VAL A 84 0.11 -3.71 -2.55
C VAL A 84 -0.45 -3.10 -1.27
N LEU A 85 0.26 -2.14 -0.67
CA LEU A 85 -0.27 -1.43 0.50
C LEU A 85 -1.52 -0.61 0.18
N CYS A 86 -1.58 0.04 -0.98
CA CYS A 86 -2.79 0.72 -1.44
C CYS A 86 -3.99 -0.22 -1.53
N PHE A 87 -3.81 -1.44 -2.06
CA PHE A 87 -4.87 -2.44 -2.08
C PHE A 87 -5.29 -2.87 -0.67
N CYS A 88 -4.33 -3.15 0.22
CA CYS A 88 -4.62 -3.47 1.62
C CYS A 88 -5.41 -2.34 2.30
N LEU A 89 -4.99 -1.09 2.11
CA LEU A 89 -5.65 0.09 2.65
C LEU A 89 -7.04 0.32 2.04
N PHE A 90 -7.29 -0.13 0.82
CA PHE A 90 -8.64 -0.09 0.22
C PHE A 90 -9.56 -1.16 0.82
N ILE A 91 -9.03 -2.34 1.12
CA ILE A 91 -9.81 -3.49 1.63
C ILE A 91 -10.14 -3.34 3.11
N ILE A 92 -9.21 -2.84 3.94
CA ILE A 92 -9.39 -2.72 5.40
C ILE A 92 -10.67 -1.94 5.78
N PRO A 93 -10.95 -0.74 5.23
CA PRO A 93 -12.18 -0.02 5.53
C PRO A 93 -13.44 -0.77 5.10
N GLN A 94 -13.38 -1.54 4.02
CA GLN A 94 -14.53 -2.34 3.57
C GLN A 94 -14.79 -3.51 4.51
N LEU A 95 -13.74 -4.16 5.02
CA LEU A 95 -13.87 -5.20 6.05
C LEU A 95 -14.42 -4.63 7.37
N GLN A 96 -13.94 -3.46 7.79
CA GLN A 96 -14.47 -2.78 8.98
C GLN A 96 -15.93 -2.38 8.81
N LEU A 97 -16.30 -1.87 7.63
CA LEU A 97 -17.68 -1.55 7.31
C LEU A 97 -18.57 -2.79 7.29
N LEU A 98 -18.04 -3.90 6.76
CA LEU A 98 -18.74 -5.18 6.72
C LEU A 98 -18.96 -5.76 8.12
N ASP A 99 -17.98 -5.69 9.01
CA ASP A 99 -18.11 -6.10 10.41
C ASP A 99 -19.21 -5.31 11.13
N LEU A 100 -19.22 -3.98 10.96
CA LEU A 100 -20.27 -3.12 11.50
C LEU A 100 -21.65 -3.45 10.90
N ASN A 101 -21.73 -3.73 9.60
CA ASN A 101 -22.97 -4.10 8.96
C ASN A 101 -23.49 -5.46 9.45
N TYR A 102 -22.64 -6.43 9.78
CA TYR A 102 -23.06 -7.67 10.42
C TYR A 102 -23.72 -7.42 11.78
N GLN A 103 -23.16 -6.50 12.59
CA GLN A 103 -23.76 -6.10 13.87
C GLN A 103 -25.10 -5.36 13.69
N HIS A 104 -25.27 -4.62 12.58
CA HIS A 104 -26.47 -3.82 12.29
C HIS A 104 -27.44 -4.46 11.28
N CYS A 105 -27.37 -5.78 11.06
CA CYS A 105 -28.31 -6.48 10.19
C CYS A 105 -29.75 -6.47 10.72
N GLN A 106 -29.95 -6.24 12.02
CA GLN A 106 -31.28 -6.15 12.63
C GLN A 106 -32.03 -4.89 12.17
N LEU A 107 -33.35 -5.02 12.01
CA LEU A 107 -34.24 -3.94 11.54
C LEU A 107 -34.33 -2.75 12.51
N ASN A 108 -33.92 -2.93 13.76
CA ASN A 108 -33.87 -1.85 14.76
C ASN A 108 -32.91 -0.73 14.36
N TRP A 109 -31.95 -1.02 13.48
CA TRP A 109 -31.00 -0.04 12.98
C TRP A 109 -31.47 0.58 11.67
N PRO A 110 -31.48 1.92 11.56
CA PRO A 110 -31.86 2.60 10.33
C PRO A 110 -30.85 2.28 9.21
N ARG A 111 -31.34 2.28 7.97
CA ARG A 111 -30.49 2.19 6.78
C ARG A 111 -29.95 3.58 6.45
N ALA A 112 -28.65 3.67 6.16
CA ALA A 112 -28.04 4.92 5.75
C ALA A 112 -28.57 5.34 4.37
N THR A 113 -29.10 6.55 4.25
CA THR A 113 -29.43 7.18 2.98
C THR A 113 -28.23 8.01 2.50
N PHE A 114 -27.96 8.02 1.20
CA PHE A 114 -26.83 8.73 0.60
C PHE A 114 -26.99 10.28 0.58
N CYS A 115 -28.04 10.84 1.20
CA CYS A 115 -28.29 12.28 1.19
C CYS A 115 -27.24 13.05 2.03
N SER A 116 -26.33 13.71 1.31
CA SER A 116 -25.40 14.71 1.83
C SER A 116 -26.10 16.05 2.05
N SER A 117 -26.16 16.53 3.30
CA SER A 117 -26.20 17.97 3.57
C SER A 117 -25.16 18.31 4.63
N ILE A 118 -24.10 18.98 4.19
CA ILE A 118 -22.92 19.40 4.96
C ILE A 118 -23.21 20.78 5.57
N LYS A 119 -24.32 20.94 6.30
CA LYS A 119 -24.62 22.19 6.99
C LYS A 119 -24.92 21.88 8.46
N ASP A 120 -24.20 22.56 9.32
CA ASP A 120 -24.17 22.50 10.79
C ASP A 120 -23.46 21.31 11.45
N VAL A 121 -22.23 21.58 11.93
CA VAL A 121 -21.40 20.60 12.64
C VAL A 121 -20.79 21.23 13.90
N LYS A 122 -21.41 20.97 15.06
CA LYS A 122 -20.87 21.35 16.38
C LYS A 122 -20.37 20.19 17.25
N ASN A 123 -20.55 18.91 16.88
CA ASN A 123 -20.02 17.80 17.70
C ASN A 123 -19.78 16.48 16.91
N PRO A 124 -18.56 15.91 16.84
CA PRO A 124 -18.27 14.67 16.10
C PRO A 124 -18.48 13.39 16.90
N GLU A 125 -19.67 12.81 16.80
CA GLU A 125 -19.84 11.39 17.12
C GLU A 125 -19.08 10.51 16.12
N ARG A 126 -18.25 9.61 16.66
CA ARG A 126 -17.35 8.70 15.94
C ARG A 126 -18.01 7.37 15.57
N SER A 127 -19.15 7.01 16.17
CA SER A 127 -19.83 5.72 15.96
C SER A 127 -20.70 5.72 14.70
N ILE A 128 -20.72 4.59 14.01
CA ILE A 128 -21.62 4.33 12.88
C ILE A 128 -22.80 3.53 13.43
N ASN A 129 -23.97 4.16 13.52
CA ASN A 129 -25.17 3.61 14.16
C ASN A 129 -26.25 3.28 13.12
N CYS A 130 -25.85 2.72 11.96
CA CYS A 130 -26.77 2.41 10.87
C CYS A 130 -26.22 1.30 9.98
N PHE A 131 -27.11 0.62 9.26
CA PHE A 131 -26.74 -0.31 8.19
C PHE A 131 -26.37 0.49 6.94
N ILE A 132 -25.19 0.27 6.40
CA ILE A 132 -24.69 1.02 5.24
C ILE A 132 -24.76 0.15 3.98
N PRO A 133 -25.55 0.53 2.97
CA PRO A 133 -25.59 -0.20 1.71
C PRO A 133 -24.24 -0.10 0.97
N PHE A 134 -23.84 -1.19 0.30
CA PHE A 134 -22.60 -1.21 -0.48
C PHE A 134 -22.82 -0.79 -1.94
N ASP A 135 -24.07 -0.85 -2.41
CA ASP A 135 -24.50 -0.40 -3.73
C ASP A 135 -25.58 0.68 -3.59
N PRO A 136 -25.55 1.77 -4.38
CA PRO A 136 -26.63 2.77 -4.39
C PRO A 136 -28.02 2.18 -4.58
N ALA A 137 -28.16 1.10 -5.35
CA ALA A 137 -29.44 0.42 -5.55
C ALA A 137 -29.98 -0.26 -4.27
N GLU A 138 -29.10 -0.61 -3.33
CA GLU A 138 -29.47 -1.21 -2.04
C GLU A 138 -29.93 -0.15 -1.03
N ALA A 139 -29.75 1.15 -1.30
CA ALA A 139 -30.12 2.20 -0.35
C ALA A 139 -31.63 2.37 -0.19
N TYR A 140 -32.40 2.05 -1.24
CA TYR A 140 -33.85 2.20 -1.30
C TYR A 140 -34.51 0.85 -1.61
N ASP A 141 -34.51 -0.06 -0.63
CA ASP A 141 -35.30 -1.30 -0.70
C ASP A 141 -36.61 -1.13 0.09
N PRO A 142 -37.79 -1.12 -0.56
CA PRO A 142 -39.07 -0.96 0.11
C PRO A 142 -39.46 -2.17 0.98
N ASN A 143 -38.79 -3.32 0.83
CA ASN A 143 -39.03 -4.52 1.60
C ASN A 143 -37.75 -4.93 2.35
N ASP A 144 -37.26 -4.02 3.19
CA ASP A 144 -36.06 -4.22 4.00
C ASP A 144 -36.31 -5.32 5.05
N SER A 145 -35.41 -6.31 5.11
CA SER A 145 -35.50 -7.45 6.04
C SER A 145 -34.12 -7.85 6.50
N PHE A 146 -34.05 -8.50 7.67
CA PHE A 146 -32.80 -9.07 8.18
C PHE A 146 -32.13 -9.99 7.15
N GLU A 147 -32.91 -10.90 6.53
CA GLU A 147 -32.40 -11.86 5.56
C GLU A 147 -31.73 -11.17 4.37
N LYS A 148 -32.34 -10.09 3.85
CA LYS A 148 -31.76 -9.31 2.76
C LYS A 148 -30.49 -8.59 3.19
N ARG A 149 -30.48 -7.92 4.34
CA ARG A 149 -29.29 -7.24 4.88
C ARG A 149 -28.14 -8.22 5.08
N PHE A 150 -28.42 -9.39 5.64
CA PHE A 150 -27.45 -10.44 5.84
C PHE A 150 -26.91 -11.02 4.52
N LYS A 151 -27.79 -11.23 3.53
CA LYS A 151 -27.40 -11.68 2.18
C LYS A 151 -26.51 -10.66 1.46
N ILE A 152 -26.76 -9.37 1.64
CA ILE A 152 -25.90 -8.28 1.14
C ILE A 152 -24.50 -8.38 1.76
N CYS A 153 -24.42 -8.53 3.10
CA CYS A 153 -23.14 -8.70 3.79
C CYS A 153 -22.38 -9.93 3.28
N ILE A 154 -23.02 -11.09 3.14
CA ILE A 154 -22.39 -12.30 2.61
C ILE A 154 -21.87 -12.08 1.19
N LYS A 155 -22.69 -11.49 0.30
CA LYS A 155 -22.30 -11.20 -1.08
C LYS A 155 -21.09 -10.28 -1.13
N HIS A 156 -21.04 -9.26 -0.27
CA HIS A 156 -19.93 -8.33 -0.19
C HIS A 156 -18.67 -9.00 0.40
N HIS A 157 -18.81 -9.82 1.44
CA HIS A 157 -17.72 -10.61 2.01
C HIS A 157 -17.06 -11.50 0.96
N TYR A 158 -17.86 -12.23 0.18
CA TYR A 158 -17.37 -13.10 -0.88
C TYR A 158 -16.64 -12.30 -1.98
N ARG A 159 -17.18 -11.15 -2.37
CA ARG A 159 -16.52 -10.25 -3.33
C ARG A 159 -15.17 -9.75 -2.83
N LEU A 160 -15.07 -9.37 -1.55
CA LEU A 160 -13.82 -8.95 -0.93
C LEU A 160 -12.80 -10.10 -0.88
N GLY A 161 -13.24 -11.29 -0.48
CA GLY A 161 -12.39 -12.49 -0.48
C GLY A 161 -11.79 -12.75 -1.87
N LYS A 162 -12.62 -12.69 -2.92
CA LYS A 162 -12.13 -12.83 -4.29
C LYS A 162 -11.10 -11.76 -4.68
N ILE A 163 -11.33 -10.50 -4.31
CA ILE A 163 -10.36 -9.41 -4.57
C ILE A 163 -9.02 -9.70 -3.88
N VAL A 164 -9.05 -10.15 -2.63
CA VAL A 164 -7.83 -10.54 -1.88
C VAL A 164 -7.10 -11.70 -2.55
N ASP A 165 -7.84 -12.73 -2.98
CA ASP A 165 -7.26 -13.88 -3.69
C ASP A 165 -6.62 -13.46 -5.01
N ASP A 166 -7.28 -12.60 -5.79
CA ASP A 166 -6.76 -12.07 -7.06
C ASP A 166 -5.49 -11.23 -6.84
N ILE A 167 -5.45 -10.39 -5.79
CA ILE A 167 -4.24 -9.63 -5.42
C ILE A 167 -3.11 -10.57 -5.01
N ASN A 168 -3.40 -11.59 -4.19
CA ASN A 168 -2.41 -12.55 -3.74
C ASN A 168 -1.86 -13.39 -4.90
N LEU A 169 -2.70 -13.73 -5.88
CA LEU A 169 -2.27 -14.42 -7.10
C LEU A 169 -1.26 -13.59 -7.90
N VAL A 170 -1.49 -12.28 -8.02
CA VAL A 170 -0.64 -11.37 -8.81
C VAL A 170 0.64 -11.00 -8.07
N PHE A 171 0.54 -10.65 -6.78
CA PHE A 171 1.65 -10.05 -6.03
C PHE A 171 2.31 -11.00 -5.01
N GLY A 172 1.67 -12.12 -4.67
CA GLY A 172 2.13 -13.01 -3.59
C GLY A 172 3.52 -13.58 -3.84
N SER A 173 3.82 -14.00 -5.07
CA SER A 173 5.16 -14.48 -5.44
C SER A 173 6.21 -13.38 -5.37
N SER A 174 5.89 -12.17 -5.86
CA SER A 174 6.77 -11.01 -5.82
C SER A 174 7.12 -10.62 -4.37
N MET A 175 6.10 -10.54 -3.49
CA MET A 175 6.31 -10.27 -2.07
C MET A 175 7.15 -11.34 -1.39
N PHE A 176 6.94 -12.62 -1.73
CA PHE A 176 7.76 -13.71 -1.21
C PHE A 176 9.24 -13.54 -1.61
N TYR A 177 9.52 -13.26 -2.88
CA TYR A 177 10.90 -13.04 -3.34
C TYR A 177 11.54 -11.82 -2.69
N GLN A 178 10.79 -10.75 -2.46
CA GLN A 178 11.29 -9.57 -1.79
C GLN A 178 11.62 -9.83 -0.31
N LEU A 179 10.77 -10.58 0.40
CA LEU A 179 11.04 -11.00 1.78
C LEU A 179 12.25 -11.91 1.84
N PHE A 180 12.37 -12.86 0.91
CA PHE A 180 13.52 -13.75 0.82
C PHE A 180 14.83 -12.98 0.54
N ALA A 181 14.80 -12.08 -0.44
CA ALA A 181 15.95 -11.26 -0.83
C ALA A 181 16.39 -10.32 0.30
N SER A 182 15.45 -9.64 0.95
CA SER A 182 15.74 -8.75 2.09
C SER A 182 16.30 -9.52 3.28
N SER A 183 15.72 -10.68 3.62
CA SER A 183 16.24 -11.55 4.69
C SER A 183 17.67 -12.00 4.39
N SER A 184 17.94 -12.46 3.17
CA SER A 184 19.28 -12.87 2.75
C SER A 184 20.28 -11.71 2.83
N MET A 185 19.88 -10.51 2.37
CA MET A 185 20.71 -9.30 2.43
C MET A 185 21.01 -8.87 3.86
N ILE A 186 20.03 -8.95 4.77
CA ILE A 186 20.21 -8.65 6.19
C ILE A 186 21.21 -9.63 6.82
N CYS A 187 21.08 -10.93 6.54
CA CYS A 187 22.00 -11.94 7.06
C CYS A 187 23.44 -11.72 6.56
N LEU A 188 23.63 -11.46 5.27
CA LEU A 188 24.94 -11.20 4.69
C LEU A 188 25.58 -9.92 5.24
N THR A 189 24.79 -8.85 5.35
CA THR A 189 25.26 -7.59 5.95
C THR A 189 25.63 -7.80 7.43
N GLY A 190 24.82 -8.55 8.17
CA GLY A 190 25.10 -8.89 9.57
C GLY A 190 26.42 -9.66 9.73
N PHE A 191 26.68 -10.61 8.82
CA PHE A 191 27.96 -11.34 8.79
C PHE A 191 29.15 -10.41 8.48
N GLN A 192 29.00 -9.48 7.53
CA GLN A 192 30.03 -8.49 7.20
C GLN A 192 30.33 -7.50 8.34
N VAL A 193 29.38 -7.25 9.24
CA VAL A 193 29.59 -6.40 10.42
C VAL A 193 30.27 -7.17 11.56
N ALA A 194 30.08 -8.48 11.63
CA ALA A 194 30.63 -9.32 12.70
C ALA A 194 32.09 -9.76 12.48
N LEU A 195 32.57 -9.74 11.23
CA LEU A 195 33.92 -10.11 10.81
C LEU A 195 34.73 -8.88 10.39
#